data_AF-A0A5K1HF86-F1
#
_entry.id   AF-A0A5K1HF86-F1
#
_cell.length_a   1.000
_cell.length_b   1.000
_cell.length_c   1.000
_cell.angle_alpha   90.00
_cell.angle_beta   90.00
_cell.angle_gamma   90.00
#
_symmetry.space_group_name_H-M   'P 1'
#
loop_
_entity.id
_entity.type
_entity.pdbx_description
1 polymer ?
#
loop_
_entity_poly.entity_id
_entity_poly.type
_entity_poly.pdbx_seq_one_letter_code
_entity_poly.pdbx_strand_id
1 'polypeptide(L)' 'MSGFIKTFNTVLGPKAIGPYSTVKVFNGTMYVSGQIGIDPKTGELISQDLEIQVRRALENLKTILQ' A
#
# COMPACT_ATOMS: atom_id res chain seq x y z
N MET A 1 -20.82 3.23 20.08
CA MET A 1 -20.66 3.57 18.65
C MET A 1 -19.77 2.51 18.02
N SER A 2 -20.35 1.53 17.32
CA SER A 2 -19.57 0.52 16.59
C SER A 2 -19.32 1.05 15.19
N GLY A 3 -18.11 1.56 14.90
CA GLY A 3 -17.72 1.91 13.54
C GLY A 3 -17.30 0.64 12.80
N PHE A 4 -17.73 0.49 11.55
CA PHE A 4 -17.34 -0.65 10.72
C PHE A 4 -15.89 -0.49 10.28
N ILE A 5 -15.03 -1.44 10.68
CA ILE A 5 -13.65 -1.54 10.22
C ILE A 5 -13.59 -2.62 9.14
N LYS A 6 -13.21 -2.24 7.92
CA LYS A 6 -12.91 -3.19 6.84
C LYS A 6 -11.42 -3.19 6.55
N THR A 7 -10.82 -4.37 6.49
CA THR A 7 -9.39 -4.56 6.19
C THR A 7 -9.25 -5.13 4.79
N PHE A 8 -8.36 -4.56 3.99
CA PHE A 8 -8.03 -5.10 2.68
C PHE A 8 -6.53 -5.35 2.60
N ASN A 9 -6.18 -6.56 2.19
CA ASN A 9 -4.86 -6.88 1.69
C ASN A 9 -5.01 -6.93 0.17
N THR A 10 -4.58 -5.87 -0.52
CA THR A 10 -4.64 -5.83 -1.98
C THR A 10 -3.73 -6.90 -2.56
N VAL A 11 -4.22 -7.65 -3.55
CA VAL A 11 -3.45 -8.66 -4.27
C VAL A 11 -2.43 -7.99 -5.23
N LEU A 12 -2.62 -6.71 -5.54
CA LEU A 12 -1.89 -5.99 -6.58
C LEU A 12 -0.87 -4.97 -6.03
N GLY A 13 -0.94 -4.63 -4.74
CA GLY A 13 0.03 -3.77 -4.07
C GLY A 13 1.10 -4.53 -3.29
N PRO A 14 2.13 -3.85 -2.76
CA PRO A 14 3.13 -4.47 -1.90
C PRO A 14 2.46 -5.18 -0.71
N LYS A 15 2.88 -6.42 -0.46
CA LYS A 15 2.43 -7.16 0.71
C LYS A 15 2.89 -6.46 1.98
N ALA A 16 2.07 -6.52 3.02
CA ALA A 16 2.47 -6.02 4.32
C ALA A 16 3.62 -6.88 4.89
N ILE A 17 4.75 -6.24 5.20
CA ILE A 17 5.91 -6.90 5.83
C ILE A 17 5.92 -6.53 7.31
N GLY A 18 5.09 -7.20 8.12
CA GLY A 18 4.98 -6.98 9.56
C GLY A 18 3.54 -6.77 10.05
N PRO A 19 3.34 -6.35 11.31
CA PRO A 19 2.02 -6.27 11.95
C PRO A 19 1.26 -4.98 11.56
N TYR A 20 1.05 -4.77 10.25
CA TYR A 20 0.22 -3.69 9.72
C TYR A 20 -0.71 -4.20 8.62
N SER A 21 -1.72 -3.40 8.27
CA SER A 21 -2.60 -3.67 7.13
C SER A 21 -2.34 -2.64 6.06
N THR A 22 -2.27 -3.06 4.78
CA THR A 22 -2.06 -2.14 3.67
C THR A 22 -3.16 -1.07 3.59
N VAL A 23 -4.41 -1.45 3.91
CA VAL A 23 -5.57 -0.55 3.95
C VAL A 23 -6.48 -0.88 5.13
N LYS A 24 -6.96 0.17 5.81
CA LYS A 24 -8.10 0.14 6.72
C LYS A 24 -9.16 1.14 6.27
N VAL A 25 -10.40 0.71 6.20
CA VAL A 25 -11.54 1.62 6.00
C VAL A 25 -12.30 1.73 7.31
N PHE A 26 -12.52 2.96 7.76
CA PHE A 26 -13.30 3.25 8.96
C PHE A 26 -14.27 4.39 8.64
N ASN A 27 -15.56 4.13 8.84
CA ASN A 27 -16.63 5.10 8.59
C ASN A 27 -16.54 5.80 7.22
N GLY A 28 -16.28 5.03 6.16
CA GLY A 28 -16.18 5.55 4.78
C GLY A 28 -14.86 6.25 4.45
N THR A 29 -13.96 6.45 5.41
CA THR A 29 -12.62 6.99 5.17
C THR A 29 -11.61 5.87 5.03
N MET A 30 -10.79 5.93 3.97
CA MET A 30 -9.72 4.97 3.71
C MET A 30 -8.39 5.49 4.26
N TYR A 31 -7.76 4.68 5.10
CA TYR A 31 -6.41 4.88 5.63
C TYR A 31 -5.48 3.89 4.95
N VAL A 32 -4.52 4.41 4.19
CA VAL A 32 -3.56 3.62 3.43
C VAL A 32 -2.19 3.73 4.09
N SER A 33 -1.49 2.61 4.23
CA SER A 33 -0.10 2.63 4.74
C SER A 33 0.83 3.38 3.81
N GLY A 34 1.96 3.86 4.33
CA GLY A 34 3.02 4.44 3.52
C GLY A 34 3.47 3.47 2.43
N GLN A 35 3.45 3.94 1.18
CA GLN A 35 3.91 3.15 0.03
C GLN A 35 5.38 3.42 -0.23
N ILE A 36 6.10 2.37 -0.63
CA ILE A 36 7.53 2.41 -0.94
C ILE A 36 7.79 1.90 -2.36
N GLY A 37 8.98 2.16 -2.88
CA GLY A 37 9.40 1.82 -4.24
C GLY A 37 9.68 0.34 -4.49
N ILE A 38 8.86 -0.55 -3.92
CA ILE A 38 8.95 -2.00 -4.10
C ILE A 38 8.13 -2.46 -5.31
N ASP A 39 8.62 -3.45 -6.05
CA ASP A 39 7.81 -4.24 -6.99
C ASP A 39 6.98 -5.27 -6.19
N PRO A 40 5.64 -5.22 -6.21
CA PRO A 40 4.76 -6.18 -5.56
C PRO A 40 4.99 -7.64 -5.97
N LYS A 41 5.56 -7.88 -7.16
CA LYS A 41 5.86 -9.22 -7.67
C LYS A 41 7.08 -9.83 -7.00
N THR A 42 8.13 -9.03 -6.78
CA THR A 42 9.41 -9.52 -6.23
C THR A 42 9.52 -9.27 -4.73
N GLY A 43 8.87 -8.23 -4.22
CA GLY A 43 9.05 -7.75 -2.84
C GLY A 43 10.33 -6.94 -2.64
N GLU A 44 11.03 -6.57 -3.72
CA GLU A 44 12.31 -5.84 -3.68
C GLU A 44 12.17 -4.40 -4.19
N LEU A 45 13.10 -3.53 -3.79
CA LEU A 45 13.20 -2.17 -4.34
C LEU A 45 13.53 -2.23 -5.83
N ILE A 46 12.83 -1.42 -6.62
CA ILE A 46 13.03 -1.41 -8.08
C ILE A 46 14.31 -0.70 -8.53
N SER A 47 14.91 0.12 -7.65
CA SER A 47 16.11 0.91 -7.93
C SER A 47 16.68 1.50 -6.63
N GLN A 48 17.95 1.89 -6.64
CA GLN A 48 18.55 2.73 -5.59
C GLN A 48 18.31 4.23 -5.82
N ASP A 49 17.82 4.61 -7.00
CA ASP A 49 17.50 6.00 -7.34
C ASP A 49 16.22 6.47 -6.63
N LEU A 50 16.27 7.66 -6.03
CA LEU A 50 15.16 8.24 -5.28
C LEU A 50 13.94 8.52 -6.16
N GLU A 51 14.14 9.13 -7.33
CA GLU A 51 13.04 9.54 -8.20
C GLU A 51 12.27 8.31 -8.71
N ILE A 52 13.01 7.27 -9.09
CA ILE A 52 12.43 5.99 -9.51
C ILE A 52 11.62 5.35 -8.36
N GLN A 53 12.15 5.34 -7.14
CA GLN A 53 11.41 4.81 -5.98
C GLN A 53 10.15 5.63 -5.65
N VAL A 54 10.22 6.95 -5.74
CA VAL A 54 9.07 7.84 -5.50
C VAL A 54 7.96 7.56 -6.52
N ARG A 55 8.31 7.46 -7.81
CA ARG A 55 7.34 7.12 -8.87
C ARG A 55 6.67 5.78 -8.58
N ARG A 56 7.46 4.77 -8.21
CA ARG A 56 6.94 3.44 -7.88
C ARG A 56 6.03 3.43 -6.65
N ALA A 57 6.38 4.19 -5.61
CA ALA A 57 5.54 4.35 -4.42
C ALA A 57 4.16 4.93 -4.78
N LEU A 58 4.11 5.92 -5.67
CA LEU A 58 2.85 6.51 -6.15
C LEU A 58 2.04 5.56 -7.03
N GLU A 59 2.70 4.73 -7.85
CA GLU A 59 2.04 3.67 -8.63
C GLU A 59 1.42 2.60 -7.74
N ASN A 60 2.14 2.19 -6.69
CA ASN A 60 1.63 1.27 -5.68
C ASN A 60 0.41 1.86 -4.96
N LEU A 61 0.45 3.15 -4.60
CA LEU A 61 -0.69 3.86 -4.02
C LEU A 61 -1.89 3.90 -4.97
N LYS A 62 -1.68 4.25 -6.24
CA LYS A 62 -2.73 4.24 -7.27
C LYS A 62 -3.39 2.87 -7.37
N THR A 63 -2.60 1.80 -7.36
CA THR A 63 -3.07 0.42 -7.45
C THR A 63 -3.91 0.01 -6.24
N ILE A 64 -3.65 0.58 -5.06
CA ILE A 64 -4.44 0.35 -3.85
C ILE A 64 -5.80 1.07 -3.89
N LEU A 65 -5.86 2.25 -4.52
CA LEU A 65 -7.05 3.10 -4.54
C LEU A 65 -8.06 2.74 -5.64
N GLN A 66 -7.69 1.87 -6.59
CA GLN A 66 -8.55 1.37 -7.67
C GLN A 66 -9.24 0.06 -7.28
#